data_AF-A0A6A4DGQ1-F1
#
_entry.id   AF-A0A6A4DGQ1-F1
#
_cell.length_a   1.000
_cell.length_b   1.000
_cell.length_c   1.000
_cell.angle_alpha   90.00
_cell.angle_beta   90.00
_cell.angle_gamma   90.00
#
_symmetry.space_group_name_H-M   'P 1'
#
loop_
_entity.id
_entity.type
_entity.pdbx_description
1 polymer ?
#
loop_
_entity_poly.entity_id
_entity_poly.type
_entity_poly.pdbx_seq_one_letter_code
_entity_poly.pdbx_strand_id
1 'polypeptide(L)'
;MGTWNYILKVKLTDLHPIFKELDLMANPQIRLRFRVNQGTSSVAVDASKGMSLTSTTLASGNVCPVMLAASSTGNPMAGVLAASAPFSISWGAVVNALEPTIDGTYMPFTTSRLYVPFVHLENPQAIISKPVKKVRYNDCYAQWFYQRAGTGKQSTQLNAAFDLQLLASVKNAKYVILLPFAEQTGSFASAAVQEFQSPFDSAPWTLHPGSSIRNFNVRIGSQPTFDISHDYDFHHFTNEIAKIASINGDLTPELVNGLLDYQTWSLTNRVLIADVSRLTERDVPQAIQVQGVNAGCQGTNMLVLIVSEQELSYDRLTGEILDFTSA
;
A
#
# COMPACT_ATOMS: atom_id res chain seq x y z
N MET A 1 -23.19 22.93 2.38
CA MET A 1 -22.15 21.92 2.63
C MET A 1 -22.49 20.70 1.79
N GLY A 2 -21.55 20.18 1.02
CA GLY A 2 -21.76 18.95 0.25
C GLY A 2 -21.28 17.75 1.05
N THR A 3 -22.11 16.73 1.19
CA THR A 3 -21.78 15.52 1.95
C THR A 3 -21.99 14.30 1.04
N TRP A 4 -20.98 13.42 0.98
CA TRP A 4 -21.03 12.16 0.23
C TRP A 4 -20.88 11.00 1.19
N ASN A 5 -21.79 10.04 1.06
CA ASN A 5 -21.98 8.95 1.98
C ASN A 5 -21.94 7.64 1.19
N TYR A 6 -21.04 6.71 1.56
CA TYR A 6 -20.83 5.45 0.85
C TYR A 6 -20.98 4.26 1.80
N ILE A 7 -21.75 3.25 1.39
CA ILE A 7 -21.80 1.94 2.07
C ILE A 7 -20.89 0.98 1.31
N LEU A 8 -19.84 0.49 1.98
CA LEU A 8 -18.86 -0.40 1.39
C LEU A 8 -19.11 -1.85 1.85
N LYS A 9 -19.12 -2.77 0.89
CA LYS A 9 -19.07 -4.22 1.14
C LYS A 9 -17.70 -4.72 0.72
N VAL A 10 -16.88 -5.12 1.69
CA VAL A 10 -15.52 -5.60 1.45
C VAL A 10 -15.48 -7.10 1.69
N LYS A 11 -14.94 -7.86 0.74
CA LYS A 11 -14.73 -9.30 0.93
C LYS A 11 -13.53 -9.50 1.85
N LEU A 12 -13.59 -10.50 2.73
CA LEU A 12 -12.47 -10.81 3.62
C LEU A 12 -11.20 -11.17 2.84
N THR A 13 -11.36 -11.84 1.69
CA THR A 13 -10.25 -12.20 0.79
C THR A 13 -9.51 -10.99 0.20
N ASP A 14 -10.15 -9.84 0.16
CA ASP A 14 -9.58 -8.60 -0.36
C ASP A 14 -8.86 -7.81 0.75
N LEU A 15 -9.16 -8.12 2.02
CA LEU A 15 -8.52 -7.51 3.19
C LEU A 15 -7.19 -8.19 3.55
N HIS A 16 -7.15 -9.52 3.48
CA HIS A 16 -5.95 -10.26 3.82
C HIS A 16 -5.93 -11.64 3.13
N PRO A 17 -4.80 -12.09 2.58
CA PRO A 17 -4.71 -13.37 1.89
C PRO A 17 -5.00 -14.58 2.78
N ILE A 18 -4.82 -14.48 4.11
CA ILE A 18 -5.18 -15.55 5.07
C ILE A 18 -6.63 -16.04 4.87
N PHE A 19 -7.56 -15.16 4.49
CA PHE A 19 -8.97 -15.53 4.30
C PHE A 19 -9.24 -16.37 3.06
N LYS A 20 -8.27 -16.50 2.14
CA LYS A 20 -8.33 -17.48 1.05
C LYS A 20 -7.95 -18.88 1.53
N GLU A 21 -7.13 -18.95 2.58
CA GLU A 21 -6.55 -20.20 3.09
C GLU A 21 -7.33 -20.80 4.26
N LEU A 22 -8.02 -19.95 5.04
CA LEU A 22 -8.89 -20.38 6.11
C LEU A 22 -10.04 -21.23 5.56
N ASP A 23 -10.18 -22.41 6.13
CA ASP A 23 -11.21 -23.39 5.81
C ASP A 23 -12.36 -23.31 6.79
N LEU A 24 -13.36 -24.16 6.58
CA LEU A 24 -14.40 -24.42 7.57
C LEU A 24 -13.77 -24.93 8.87
N MET A 25 -14.02 -24.19 9.94
CA MET A 25 -13.54 -24.46 11.29
C MET A 25 -14.65 -24.22 12.31
N ALA A 26 -14.70 -25.06 13.33
CA ALA A 26 -15.65 -24.89 14.42
C ALA A 26 -15.16 -23.81 15.40
N ASN A 27 -16.09 -22.95 15.82
CA ASN A 27 -15.89 -21.93 16.87
C ASN A 27 -14.60 -21.08 16.77
N PRO A 28 -14.31 -20.45 15.60
CA PRO A 28 -13.14 -19.60 15.46
C PRO A 28 -13.22 -18.35 16.35
N GLN A 29 -12.20 -18.13 17.18
CA GLN A 29 -12.04 -16.89 17.95
C GLN A 29 -11.18 -15.88 17.19
N ILE A 30 -11.73 -15.30 16.12
CA ILE A 30 -11.01 -14.33 15.28
C ILE A 30 -11.35 -12.90 15.73
N ARG A 31 -10.31 -12.12 16.02
CA ARG A 31 -10.44 -10.68 16.28
C ARG A 31 -9.91 -9.89 15.09
N LEU A 32 -10.79 -9.14 14.43
CA LEU A 32 -10.42 -8.20 13.37
C LEU A 32 -10.33 -6.79 13.90
N ARG A 33 -9.24 -6.10 13.57
CA ARG A 33 -9.03 -4.68 13.86
C ARG A 33 -8.76 -3.96 12.56
N PHE A 34 -9.58 -2.96 12.26
CA PHE A 34 -9.42 -2.11 11.09
C PHE A 34 -8.99 -0.72 11.52
N ARG A 35 -7.94 -0.20 10.89
CA ARG A 35 -7.58 1.22 10.97
C ARG A 35 -8.02 1.87 9.67
N VAL A 36 -9.07 2.68 9.73
CA VAL A 36 -9.59 3.42 8.57
C VAL A 36 -9.00 4.83 8.57
N ASN A 37 -8.66 5.37 7.40
CA ASN A 37 -8.23 6.75 7.26
C ASN A 37 -9.35 7.70 7.70
N GLN A 38 -9.03 8.62 8.61
CA GLN A 38 -9.93 9.67 9.05
C GLN A 38 -9.13 10.95 9.23
N GLY A 39 -9.67 12.07 8.76
CA GLY A 39 -8.95 13.33 8.82
C GLY A 39 -9.67 14.47 8.13
N THR A 40 -8.98 15.60 8.12
CA THR A 40 -9.43 16.85 7.54
C THR A 40 -8.27 17.53 6.83
N SER A 41 -8.52 18.07 5.64
CA SER A 41 -7.60 18.94 4.91
C SER A 41 -8.21 20.32 4.75
N SER A 42 -7.42 21.36 4.98
CA SER A 42 -7.81 22.76 4.80
C SER A 42 -7.05 23.34 3.62
N VAL A 43 -7.81 23.91 2.69
CA VAL A 43 -7.32 24.41 1.40
C VAL A 43 -7.56 25.92 1.33
N ALA A 44 -6.48 26.66 1.12
CA ALA A 44 -6.56 28.07 0.77
C ALA A 44 -6.81 28.21 -0.73
N VAL A 45 -7.64 29.19 -1.09
CA VAL A 45 -7.93 29.56 -2.49
C VAL A 45 -7.57 31.03 -2.65
N ASP A 46 -6.72 31.36 -3.61
CA ASP A 46 -6.32 32.74 -3.88
C ASP A 46 -7.30 33.47 -4.83
N ALA A 47 -7.01 34.73 -5.16
CA ALA A 47 -7.86 35.54 -6.05
C ALA A 47 -7.90 35.01 -7.50
N SER A 48 -6.87 34.27 -7.93
CA SER A 48 -6.79 33.59 -9.23
C SER A 48 -7.40 32.18 -9.21
N LYS A 49 -8.00 31.78 -8.07
CA LYS A 49 -8.46 30.42 -7.79
C LYS A 49 -7.35 29.37 -7.76
N GLY A 50 -6.11 29.80 -7.52
CA GLY A 50 -5.01 28.92 -7.18
C GLY A 50 -5.26 28.28 -5.82
N MET A 51 -5.09 26.96 -5.72
CA MET A 51 -5.27 26.22 -4.48
C MET A 51 -3.93 25.89 -3.85
N SER A 52 -3.85 26.01 -2.54
CA SER A 52 -2.67 25.61 -1.77
C SER A 52 -3.09 24.97 -0.46
N LEU A 53 -2.37 23.93 -0.05
CA LEU A 53 -2.71 23.16 1.15
C LEU A 53 -2.18 23.92 2.37
N THR A 54 -3.07 24.27 3.29
CA THR A 54 -2.71 24.93 4.54
C THR A 54 -2.36 23.90 5.62
N SER A 55 -3.15 22.82 5.71
CA SER A 55 -2.92 21.73 6.66
C SER A 55 -3.69 20.47 6.27
N THR A 56 -3.15 19.31 6.63
CA THR A 56 -3.92 18.06 6.79
C THR A 56 -3.73 17.53 8.19
N THR A 57 -4.83 17.18 8.86
CA THR A 57 -4.83 16.53 10.18
C THR A 57 -5.44 15.14 10.04
N LEU A 58 -4.68 14.12 10.39
CA LEU A 58 -5.13 12.72 10.40
C LEU A 58 -5.45 12.30 11.83
N ALA A 59 -6.72 11.96 12.09
CA ALA A 59 -7.16 11.39 13.37
C ALA A 59 -6.95 9.87 13.41
N SER A 60 -7.01 9.21 12.25
CA SER A 60 -6.72 7.79 12.08
C SER A 60 -6.21 7.50 10.68
N GLY A 61 -5.57 6.34 10.51
CA GLY A 61 -4.85 5.99 9.29
C GLY A 61 -3.63 6.89 9.03
N ASN A 62 -3.14 6.89 7.79
CA ASN A 62 -1.92 7.62 7.38
C ASN A 62 -2.08 8.38 6.06
N VAL A 63 -3.22 8.26 5.36
CA VAL A 63 -3.41 8.68 3.96
C VAL A 63 -4.68 9.53 3.82
N CYS A 64 -4.66 10.48 2.88
CA CYS A 64 -5.85 11.17 2.39
C CYS A 64 -6.51 10.35 1.28
N PRO A 65 -7.75 9.86 1.44
CA PRO A 65 -8.43 9.02 0.44
C PRO A 65 -9.18 9.85 -0.63
N VAL A 66 -9.13 11.18 -0.54
CA VAL A 66 -9.87 12.08 -1.43
C VAL A 66 -8.89 12.83 -2.31
N MET A 67 -9.21 12.94 -3.60
CA MET A 67 -8.51 13.82 -4.53
C MET A 67 -9.40 15.02 -4.88
N LEU A 68 -8.78 16.18 -4.96
CA LEU A 68 -9.42 17.45 -5.29
C LEU A 68 -8.90 17.98 -6.63
N ALA A 69 -9.82 18.20 -7.57
CA ALA A 69 -9.49 18.78 -8.86
C ALA A 69 -9.22 20.29 -8.75
N ALA A 70 -8.34 20.80 -9.61
CA ALA A 70 -7.94 22.21 -9.62
C ALA A 70 -9.11 23.18 -9.90
N SER A 71 -9.06 24.38 -9.30
CA SER A 71 -10.06 25.44 -9.48
C SER A 71 -9.62 26.63 -10.33
N SER A 72 -8.37 26.66 -10.80
CA SER A 72 -7.91 27.69 -11.73
C SER A 72 -8.63 27.59 -13.08
N THR A 73 -8.71 28.71 -13.81
CA THR A 73 -9.41 28.79 -15.10
C THR A 73 -9.05 27.63 -16.04
N GLY A 74 -10.07 26.96 -16.60
CA GLY A 74 -9.91 25.81 -17.48
C GLY A 74 -9.90 24.44 -16.78
N ASN A 75 -9.93 24.40 -15.44
CA ASN A 75 -9.99 23.16 -14.67
C ASN A 75 -11.40 22.80 -14.18
N PRO A 76 -11.65 21.54 -13.79
CA PRO A 76 -12.99 21.06 -13.44
C PRO A 76 -13.72 21.85 -12.34
N MET A 77 -12.99 22.40 -11.36
CA MET A 77 -13.60 23.15 -10.25
C MET A 77 -13.72 24.66 -10.51
N ALA A 78 -13.33 25.15 -11.69
CA ALA A 78 -13.26 26.59 -11.98
C ALA A 78 -14.61 27.31 -11.88
N GLY A 79 -15.72 26.65 -12.21
CA GLY A 79 -17.07 27.22 -12.09
C GLY A 79 -17.74 26.96 -10.74
N VAL A 80 -17.16 26.07 -9.91
CA VAL A 80 -17.76 25.60 -8.67
C VAL A 80 -17.22 26.37 -7.47
N LEU A 81 -15.91 26.61 -7.43
CA LEU A 81 -15.24 27.32 -6.33
C LEU A 81 -15.10 28.81 -6.64
N ALA A 82 -15.46 29.65 -5.67
CA ALA A 82 -15.28 31.10 -5.75
C ALA A 82 -13.81 31.48 -5.50
N ALA A 83 -13.38 32.61 -6.07
CA ALA A 83 -12.07 33.19 -5.76
C ALA A 83 -12.01 33.60 -4.29
N SER A 84 -10.84 33.48 -3.66
CA SER A 84 -10.63 33.85 -2.25
C SER A 84 -11.57 33.15 -1.25
N ALA A 85 -12.09 31.97 -1.60
CA ALA A 85 -13.00 31.19 -0.76
C ALA A 85 -12.31 29.90 -0.25
N PRO A 86 -11.61 29.95 0.89
CA PRO A 86 -11.01 28.75 1.47
C PRO A 86 -12.09 27.75 1.91
N PHE A 87 -11.73 26.47 1.96
CA PHE A 87 -12.64 25.42 2.37
C PHE A 87 -11.87 24.28 3.05
N SER A 88 -12.62 23.37 3.67
CA SER A 88 -12.07 22.15 4.26
C SER A 88 -12.83 20.92 3.78
N ILE A 89 -12.10 19.83 3.61
CA ILE A 89 -12.63 18.51 3.27
C ILE A 89 -12.36 17.61 4.47
N SER A 90 -13.38 16.94 4.99
CA SER A 90 -13.21 15.92 6.04
C SER A 90 -13.70 14.57 5.54
N TRP A 91 -12.99 13.52 5.95
CA TRP A 91 -13.33 12.14 5.67
C TRP A 91 -13.24 11.32 6.94
N GLY A 92 -14.10 10.30 7.04
CA GLY A 92 -14.07 9.38 8.15
C GLY A 92 -15.07 8.25 7.98
N ALA A 93 -14.89 7.19 8.77
CA ALA A 93 -15.85 6.11 8.85
C ALA A 93 -16.92 6.52 9.87
N VAL A 94 -18.18 6.52 9.45
CA VAL A 94 -19.37 6.82 10.27
C VAL A 94 -19.51 8.30 10.67
N VAL A 95 -18.46 8.93 11.16
CA VAL A 95 -18.40 10.37 11.51
C VAL A 95 -17.08 10.98 11.04
N ASN A 96 -17.01 12.32 11.00
CA ASN A 96 -15.77 13.06 10.77
C ASN A 96 -15.80 14.42 11.50
N ALA A 97 -14.75 15.24 11.36
CA ALA A 97 -14.64 16.50 12.09
C ALA A 97 -15.69 17.56 11.70
N LEU A 98 -16.23 17.51 10.49
CA LEU A 98 -17.28 18.43 10.02
C LEU A 98 -18.70 17.87 10.24
N GLU A 99 -18.83 16.55 10.34
CA GLU A 99 -20.07 15.83 10.62
C GLU A 99 -19.85 14.89 11.83
N PRO A 100 -19.87 15.43 13.07
CA PRO A 100 -19.55 14.66 14.27
C PRO A 100 -20.71 13.77 14.74
N THR A 101 -21.89 13.91 14.16
CA THR A 101 -23.11 13.20 14.54
C THR A 101 -23.66 12.40 13.37
N ILE A 102 -24.16 11.20 13.65
CA ILE A 102 -24.81 10.33 12.66
C ILE A 102 -26.29 10.70 12.62
N ASP A 103 -26.74 11.22 11.48
CA ASP A 103 -28.17 11.30 11.20
C ASP A 103 -28.63 9.97 10.56
N GLY A 104 -29.53 9.27 11.26
CA GLY A 104 -30.13 8.01 10.79
C GLY A 104 -30.96 8.16 9.51
N THR A 105 -31.18 9.38 9.05
CA THR A 105 -31.87 9.69 7.79
C THR A 105 -31.14 9.15 6.55
N TYR A 106 -29.80 9.09 6.56
CA TYR A 106 -29.00 8.73 5.38
C TYR A 106 -28.15 7.47 5.53
N MET A 107 -27.93 7.01 6.76
CA MET A 107 -27.13 5.82 7.07
C MET A 107 -27.94 4.86 7.95
N PRO A 108 -28.43 3.73 7.42
CA PRO A 108 -29.27 2.80 8.18
C PRO A 108 -28.48 2.01 9.25
N PHE A 109 -27.14 2.10 9.24
CA PHE A 109 -26.27 1.36 10.15
C PHE A 109 -25.31 2.31 10.87
N THR A 110 -25.33 2.25 12.20
CA THR A 110 -24.34 2.91 13.07
C THR A 110 -23.14 1.99 13.37
N THR A 111 -23.16 0.75 12.87
CA THR A 111 -22.15 -0.29 13.12
C THR A 111 -21.80 -1.06 11.84
N SER A 112 -20.60 -1.64 11.77
CA SER A 112 -20.25 -2.63 10.74
C SER A 112 -20.90 -3.99 11.03
N ARG A 113 -21.13 -4.80 9.98
CA ARG A 113 -21.69 -6.15 10.08
C ARG A 113 -20.77 -7.13 9.37
N LEU A 114 -20.48 -8.26 10.02
CA LEU A 114 -19.76 -9.38 9.42
C LEU A 114 -20.77 -10.43 8.95
N TYR A 115 -20.74 -10.74 7.65
CA TYR A 115 -21.56 -11.81 7.07
C TYR A 115 -20.71 -13.05 6.91
N VAL A 116 -21.00 -14.10 7.68
CA VAL A 116 -20.33 -15.41 7.59
C VAL A 116 -21.38 -16.45 7.21
N PRO A 117 -21.18 -17.23 6.13
CA PRO A 117 -22.11 -18.29 5.76
C PRO A 117 -22.05 -19.42 6.80
N PHE A 118 -23.23 -19.89 7.23
CA PHE A 118 -23.35 -21.11 8.00
C PHE A 118 -23.59 -22.27 7.04
N VAL A 119 -22.71 -23.28 7.07
CA VAL A 119 -22.72 -24.39 6.11
C VAL A 119 -23.07 -25.69 6.82
N HIS A 120 -24.00 -26.44 6.25
CA HIS A 120 -24.29 -27.81 6.68
C HIS A 120 -23.42 -28.78 5.87
N LEU A 121 -22.60 -29.58 6.55
CA LEU A 121 -21.73 -30.57 5.90
C LEU A 121 -22.49 -31.84 5.58
N GLU A 122 -22.47 -32.29 4.33
CA GLU A 122 -23.03 -33.59 3.93
C GLU A 122 -22.19 -34.77 4.46
N ASN A 123 -20.85 -34.65 4.42
CA ASN A 123 -19.94 -35.68 4.94
C ASN A 123 -18.87 -35.08 5.88
N PRO A 124 -19.10 -35.10 7.21
CA PRO A 124 -18.14 -34.55 8.18
C PRO A 124 -16.90 -35.43 8.39
N GLN A 125 -16.89 -36.70 7.95
CA GLN A 125 -15.80 -37.65 8.22
C GLN A 125 -14.45 -37.21 7.62
N ALA A 126 -14.46 -36.47 6.51
CA ALA A 126 -13.25 -35.96 5.87
C ALA A 126 -12.54 -34.90 6.72
N ILE A 127 -13.29 -34.13 7.52
CA ILE A 127 -12.72 -33.13 8.44
C ILE A 127 -12.25 -33.83 9.72
N ILE A 128 -13.06 -34.74 10.25
CA ILE A 128 -12.77 -35.49 11.48
C ILE A 128 -11.51 -36.37 11.34
N SER A 129 -11.29 -36.99 10.17
CA SER A 129 -10.13 -37.85 9.94
C SER A 129 -8.79 -37.10 9.83
N LYS A 130 -8.82 -35.80 9.52
CA LYS A 130 -7.64 -34.94 9.43
C LYS A 130 -7.91 -33.58 10.09
N PRO A 131 -8.08 -33.51 11.41
CA PRO A 131 -8.59 -32.31 12.07
C PRO A 131 -7.62 -31.13 11.94
N VAL A 132 -6.31 -31.39 11.95
CA VAL A 132 -5.27 -30.37 11.80
C VAL A 132 -5.07 -29.96 10.35
N LYS A 133 -5.21 -28.66 10.07
CA LYS A 133 -4.86 -28.06 8.79
C LYS A 133 -3.71 -27.09 8.97
N LYS A 134 -2.70 -27.24 8.12
CA LYS A 134 -1.59 -26.29 7.98
C LYS A 134 -1.81 -25.43 6.75
N VAL A 135 -1.73 -24.12 6.91
CA VAL A 135 -1.90 -23.14 5.84
C VAL A 135 -0.67 -22.25 5.74
N ARG A 136 -0.39 -21.80 4.51
CA ARG A 136 0.69 -20.84 4.22
C ARG A 136 0.09 -19.63 3.52
N TYR A 137 0.50 -18.44 3.91
CA TYR A 137 0.06 -17.22 3.28
C TYR A 137 1.16 -16.17 3.30
N ASN A 138 1.14 -15.27 2.33
CA ASN A 138 2.06 -14.14 2.29
C ASN A 138 1.52 -13.01 3.16
N ASP A 139 2.35 -12.50 4.08
CA ASP A 139 2.08 -11.30 4.86
C ASP A 139 3.09 -10.20 4.49
N CYS A 140 2.75 -8.96 4.80
CA CYS A 140 3.50 -7.78 4.38
C CYS A 140 3.90 -6.91 5.56
N TYR A 141 5.21 -6.75 5.74
CA TYR A 141 5.77 -5.70 6.59
C TYR A 141 6.07 -4.47 5.74
N ALA A 142 5.74 -3.27 6.26
CA ALA A 142 5.92 -2.01 5.56
C ALA A 142 6.72 -1.03 6.42
N GLN A 143 7.76 -0.42 5.85
CA GLN A 143 8.54 0.62 6.51
C GLN A 143 8.72 1.84 5.61
N TRP A 144 8.50 3.01 6.19
CA TRP A 144 8.63 4.28 5.50
C TRP A 144 10.00 4.94 5.76
N PHE A 145 10.56 5.55 4.71
CA PHE A 145 11.80 6.31 4.74
C PHE A 145 11.59 7.70 4.17
N TYR A 146 11.80 8.72 5.01
CA TYR A 146 11.68 10.12 4.62
C TYR A 146 13.01 10.68 4.11
N GLN A 147 12.95 11.40 2.99
CA GLN A 147 14.04 12.25 2.49
C GLN A 147 15.39 11.53 2.35
N ARG A 148 15.37 10.21 2.09
CA ARG A 148 16.58 9.40 1.97
C ARG A 148 17.21 9.44 0.58
N ALA A 149 16.43 9.76 -0.44
CA ALA A 149 16.90 9.86 -1.82
C ALA A 149 16.76 11.29 -2.36
N GLY A 150 17.34 12.25 -1.63
CA GLY A 150 17.32 13.67 -1.93
C GLY A 150 16.08 14.42 -1.42
N THR A 151 16.13 15.75 -1.50
CA THR A 151 15.07 16.67 -1.04
C THR A 151 14.83 17.76 -2.07
N GLY A 152 13.58 18.19 -2.21
CA GLY A 152 13.16 19.27 -3.07
C GLY A 152 13.26 18.95 -4.57
N LYS A 153 12.92 19.96 -5.36
CA LYS A 153 12.99 19.92 -6.83
C LYS A 153 14.22 20.67 -7.35
N GLN A 154 14.92 20.09 -8.30
CA GLN A 154 16.01 20.73 -9.04
C GLN A 154 15.67 20.83 -10.53
N SER A 155 16.35 21.75 -11.24
CA SER A 155 16.28 21.84 -12.70
C SER A 155 17.09 20.75 -13.40
N THR A 156 18.06 20.17 -12.68
CA THR A 156 18.95 19.09 -13.13
C THR A 156 18.75 17.82 -12.28
N GLN A 157 19.35 16.72 -12.72
CA GLN A 157 19.31 15.45 -11.98
C GLN A 157 19.96 15.58 -10.59
N LEU A 158 19.28 15.07 -9.56
CA LEU A 158 19.77 15.07 -8.17
C LEU A 158 20.92 14.09 -7.95
N ASN A 159 20.82 12.89 -8.53
CA ASN A 159 21.77 11.79 -8.33
C ASN A 159 22.04 11.48 -6.85
N ALA A 160 20.99 11.51 -6.03
CA ALA A 160 21.07 11.27 -4.60
C ALA A 160 21.12 9.76 -4.31
N ALA A 161 22.26 9.28 -3.82
CA ALA A 161 22.41 7.91 -3.34
C ALA A 161 21.60 7.69 -2.07
N PHE A 162 21.05 6.48 -1.92
CA PHE A 162 20.34 6.07 -0.73
C PHE A 162 20.73 4.64 -0.32
N ASP A 163 20.67 4.42 0.99
CA ASP A 163 20.91 3.13 1.61
C ASP A 163 19.92 2.97 2.78
N LEU A 164 18.94 2.09 2.61
CA LEU A 164 17.80 1.89 3.49
C LEU A 164 17.96 0.58 4.26
N GLN A 165 18.41 0.68 5.50
CA GLN A 165 18.39 -0.43 6.43
C GLN A 165 17.02 -0.55 7.08
N LEU A 166 16.39 -1.71 6.95
CA LEU A 166 15.13 -2.02 7.63
C LEU A 166 15.39 -2.25 9.12
N LEU A 167 14.45 -1.80 9.96
CA LEU A 167 14.55 -1.91 11.42
C LEU A 167 14.27 -3.32 11.92
N ALA A 168 13.38 -4.03 11.24
CA ALA A 168 13.03 -5.41 11.56
C ALA A 168 13.86 -6.38 10.71
N SER A 169 14.40 -7.40 11.37
CA SER A 169 14.81 -8.62 10.69
C SER A 169 13.57 -9.46 10.41
N VAL A 170 13.46 -10.00 9.20
CA VAL A 170 12.29 -10.78 8.76
C VAL A 170 12.73 -12.18 8.36
N LYS A 171 11.99 -13.21 8.76
CA LYS A 171 12.24 -14.60 8.34
C LYS A 171 11.56 -14.89 7.00
N ASN A 172 12.06 -15.88 6.26
CA ASN A 172 11.36 -16.41 5.07
C ASN A 172 10.86 -15.34 4.08
N ALA A 173 11.58 -14.22 3.94
CA ALA A 173 11.16 -13.14 3.05
C ALA A 173 11.20 -13.65 1.61
N LYS A 174 10.13 -13.40 0.85
CA LYS A 174 10.01 -13.82 -0.55
C LYS A 174 10.32 -12.67 -1.49
N TYR A 175 9.79 -11.48 -1.20
CA TYR A 175 9.93 -10.32 -2.07
C TYR A 175 10.23 -9.06 -1.27
N VAL A 176 11.08 -8.22 -1.84
CA VAL A 176 11.28 -6.85 -1.38
C VAL A 176 10.81 -5.91 -2.48
N ILE A 177 9.93 -4.98 -2.11
CA ILE A 177 9.31 -4.03 -3.03
C ILE A 177 9.64 -2.62 -2.56
N LEU A 178 10.17 -1.81 -3.45
CA LEU A 178 10.45 -0.40 -3.22
C LEU A 178 9.45 0.45 -4.01
N LEU A 179 8.76 1.33 -3.30
CA LEU A 179 7.75 2.25 -3.83
C LEU A 179 8.25 3.69 -3.65
N PRO A 180 8.68 4.36 -4.74
CA PRO A 180 9.10 5.75 -4.69
C PRO A 180 7.89 6.71 -4.72
N PHE A 181 7.91 7.67 -3.81
CA PHE A 181 6.93 8.75 -3.66
C PHE A 181 7.64 10.09 -3.76
N ALA A 182 7.05 11.09 -4.42
CA ALA A 182 7.69 12.38 -4.56
C ALA A 182 7.78 13.07 -3.20
N GLU A 183 8.89 13.75 -2.97
CA GLU A 183 9.06 14.64 -1.84
C GLU A 183 8.42 15.99 -2.22
N GLN A 184 7.36 16.42 -1.54
CA GLN A 184 6.57 17.57 -2.02
C GLN A 184 7.24 18.91 -1.70
N THR A 185 7.44 19.72 -2.74
CA THR A 185 7.79 21.15 -2.60
C THR A 185 7.11 21.94 -3.72
N GLY A 186 5.95 22.56 -3.47
CA GLY A 186 5.34 23.50 -4.43
C GLY A 186 3.86 23.81 -4.27
N SER A 187 3.03 22.85 -3.83
CA SER A 187 1.56 23.02 -3.73
C SER A 187 1.06 23.23 -2.28
N PHE A 188 1.99 23.38 -1.34
CA PHE A 188 1.70 23.62 0.08
C PHE A 188 1.95 25.08 0.42
N ALA A 189 0.97 25.74 1.03
CA ALA A 189 1.15 27.07 1.59
C ALA A 189 1.92 26.98 2.91
N SER A 190 1.43 26.16 3.83
CA SER A 190 2.02 25.95 5.16
C SER A 190 1.97 24.50 5.61
N ALA A 191 1.39 23.60 4.81
CA ALA A 191 1.26 22.20 5.20
C ALA A 191 2.63 21.51 5.24
N ALA A 192 2.90 20.79 6.34
CA ALA A 192 4.10 19.98 6.53
C ALA A 192 3.72 18.49 6.52
N VAL A 193 3.14 18.03 5.42
CA VAL A 193 2.62 16.67 5.25
C VAL A 193 3.27 15.98 4.06
N GLN A 194 3.03 14.70 3.88
CA GLN A 194 3.52 13.96 2.72
C GLN A 194 2.52 14.00 1.56
N GLU A 195 2.95 13.61 0.35
CA GLU A 195 2.07 13.63 -0.82
C GLU A 195 0.81 12.77 -0.66
N PHE A 196 0.94 11.57 -0.11
CA PHE A 196 -0.19 10.67 0.15
C PHE A 196 -1.12 11.16 1.27
N GLN A 197 -0.77 12.25 1.94
CA GLN A 197 -1.60 12.92 2.95
C GLN A 197 -2.25 14.19 2.39
N SER A 198 -1.94 14.53 1.14
CA SER A 198 -2.49 15.67 0.44
C SER A 198 -3.67 15.25 -0.42
N PRO A 199 -4.75 16.05 -0.50
CA PRO A 199 -5.81 15.82 -1.47
C PRO A 199 -5.42 16.25 -2.90
N PHE A 200 -4.21 16.77 -3.11
CA PHE A 200 -3.75 17.20 -4.44
C PHE A 200 -2.99 16.13 -5.22
N ASP A 201 -2.79 14.96 -4.64
CA ASP A 201 -2.01 13.88 -5.24
C ASP A 201 -2.82 12.59 -5.33
N SER A 202 -2.50 11.74 -6.31
CA SER A 202 -3.05 10.39 -6.45
C SER A 202 -2.32 9.35 -5.62
N ALA A 203 -1.16 9.69 -5.05
CA ALA A 203 -0.49 8.86 -4.06
C ALA A 203 -1.43 8.56 -2.87
N PRO A 204 -1.44 7.33 -2.32
CA PRO A 204 -0.51 6.24 -2.59
C PRO A 204 -0.98 5.29 -3.71
N TRP A 205 -2.10 5.57 -4.38
CA TRP A 205 -2.55 4.72 -5.50
C TRP A 205 -1.55 4.77 -6.66
N THR A 206 -0.94 5.92 -6.87
CA THR A 206 0.16 6.12 -7.81
C THR A 206 1.47 6.31 -7.08
N LEU A 207 2.56 6.04 -7.78
CA LEU A 207 3.93 6.32 -7.35
C LEU A 207 4.46 7.54 -8.09
N HIS A 208 5.63 8.03 -7.68
CA HIS A 208 6.29 9.17 -8.30
C HIS A 208 6.49 8.93 -9.82
N PRO A 209 5.76 9.67 -10.69
CA PRO A 209 5.82 9.49 -12.13
C PRO A 209 7.22 9.74 -12.67
N GLY A 210 7.74 8.81 -13.49
CA GLY A 210 9.07 8.98 -14.07
C GLY A 210 10.22 8.97 -13.06
N SER A 211 10.02 8.45 -11.85
CA SER A 211 11.11 8.18 -10.92
C SER A 211 12.22 7.38 -11.61
N SER A 212 13.49 7.70 -11.37
CA SER A 212 14.61 7.02 -12.03
C SER A 212 15.56 6.55 -10.96
N ILE A 213 15.46 5.26 -10.62
CA ILE A 213 16.33 4.62 -9.64
C ILE A 213 17.39 3.81 -10.38
N ARG A 214 18.64 4.22 -10.19
CA ARG A 214 19.84 3.62 -10.77
C ARG A 214 20.60 2.81 -9.73
N ASN A 215 21.43 1.88 -10.20
CA ASN A 215 22.24 1.01 -9.34
C ASN A 215 21.41 0.34 -8.22
N PHE A 216 20.20 -0.12 -8.55
CA PHE A 216 19.31 -0.74 -7.57
C PHE A 216 19.86 -2.09 -7.13
N ASN A 217 19.85 -2.34 -5.82
CA ASN A 217 20.12 -3.67 -5.27
C ASN A 217 19.45 -3.83 -3.91
N VAL A 218 19.18 -5.09 -3.57
CA VAL A 218 18.68 -5.51 -2.25
C VAL A 218 19.71 -6.45 -1.65
N ARG A 219 19.96 -6.38 -0.35
CA ARG A 219 20.83 -7.30 0.37
C ARG A 219 20.07 -7.98 1.50
N ILE A 220 20.27 -9.28 1.60
CA ILE A 220 19.79 -10.10 2.71
C ILE A 220 21.03 -10.51 3.53
N GLY A 221 21.12 -10.02 4.76
CA GLY A 221 22.35 -10.08 5.54
C GLY A 221 23.50 -9.39 4.79
N SER A 222 24.52 -10.16 4.41
CA SER A 222 25.66 -9.66 3.63
C SER A 222 25.63 -10.08 2.15
N GLN A 223 24.56 -10.76 1.70
CA GLN A 223 24.45 -11.28 0.34
C GLN A 223 23.57 -10.37 -0.53
N PRO A 224 24.08 -9.85 -1.67
CA PRO A 224 23.26 -9.11 -2.61
C PRO A 224 22.31 -10.05 -3.37
N THR A 225 21.11 -9.55 -3.66
CA THR A 225 20.10 -10.25 -4.48
C THR A 225 20.49 -10.27 -5.95
N PHE A 226 21.07 -9.17 -6.43
CA PHE A 226 21.61 -9.11 -7.78
C PHE A 226 23.13 -9.08 -7.72
N ASP A 227 23.79 -9.99 -8.45
CA ASP A 227 25.26 -10.04 -8.55
C ASP A 227 25.83 -8.70 -9.04
N ILE A 228 25.11 -8.05 -9.95
CA ILE A 228 25.42 -6.72 -10.47
C ILE A 228 24.20 -5.83 -10.26
N SER A 229 24.42 -4.68 -9.62
CA SER A 229 23.38 -3.66 -9.46
C SER A 229 23.04 -3.06 -10.83
N HIS A 230 21.76 -2.88 -11.11
CA HIS A 230 21.28 -2.47 -12.42
C HIS A 230 20.41 -1.22 -12.35
N ASP A 231 20.31 -0.53 -13.47
CA ASP A 231 19.35 0.55 -13.66
C ASP A 231 17.98 -0.07 -13.88
N TYR A 232 17.09 0.07 -12.89
CA TYR A 232 15.85 -0.69 -12.87
C TYR A 232 14.86 -0.14 -13.89
N ASP A 233 14.57 -0.95 -14.92
CA ASP A 233 13.66 -0.65 -16.01
C ASP A 233 12.47 -1.62 -16.06
N PHE A 234 11.61 -1.43 -17.05
CA PHE A 234 10.42 -2.26 -17.22
C PHE A 234 10.74 -3.71 -17.57
N HIS A 235 11.87 -3.97 -18.25
CA HIS A 235 12.27 -5.34 -18.58
C HIS A 235 12.67 -6.10 -17.31
N HIS A 236 13.43 -5.45 -16.42
CA HIS A 236 13.75 -6.01 -15.10
C HIS A 236 12.49 -6.24 -14.26
N PHE A 237 11.57 -5.27 -14.22
CA PHE A 237 10.27 -5.44 -13.57
C PHE A 237 9.52 -6.67 -14.08
N THR A 238 9.43 -6.83 -15.40
CA THR A 238 8.72 -7.95 -16.04
C THR A 238 9.37 -9.28 -15.68
N ASN A 239 10.72 -9.36 -15.72
CA ASN A 239 11.46 -10.56 -15.37
C ASN A 239 11.29 -10.95 -13.90
N GLU A 240 11.21 -9.96 -12.99
CA GLU A 240 10.95 -10.22 -11.58
C GLU A 240 9.50 -10.67 -11.34
N ILE A 241 8.50 -9.98 -11.92
CA ILE A 241 7.08 -10.35 -11.79
C ILE A 241 6.78 -11.73 -12.39
N ALA A 242 7.42 -12.07 -13.50
CA ALA A 242 7.30 -13.39 -14.11
C ALA A 242 7.73 -14.52 -13.15
N LYS A 243 8.60 -14.27 -12.16
CA LYS A 243 8.96 -15.29 -11.16
C LYS A 243 7.90 -15.46 -10.07
N ILE A 244 7.09 -14.42 -9.82
CA ILE A 244 6.19 -14.33 -8.66
C ILE A 244 4.82 -14.93 -8.96
N ALA A 245 4.27 -14.59 -10.12
CA ALA A 245 2.86 -14.83 -10.43
C ALA A 245 2.62 -15.39 -11.84
N SER A 246 3.65 -15.94 -12.47
CA SER A 246 3.48 -16.58 -13.78
C SER A 246 2.76 -17.93 -13.65
N ILE A 247 1.95 -18.22 -14.66
CA ILE A 247 1.37 -19.54 -14.84
C ILE A 247 2.50 -20.45 -15.34
N ASN A 248 2.71 -21.58 -14.66
CA ASN A 248 3.75 -22.56 -15.00
C ASN A 248 5.19 -22.00 -15.01
N GLY A 249 5.51 -20.99 -14.21
CA GLY A 249 6.87 -20.42 -14.18
C GLY A 249 7.26 -19.73 -15.48
N ASP A 250 6.27 -19.16 -16.19
CA ASP A 250 6.42 -18.47 -17.48
C ASP A 250 6.84 -19.40 -18.64
N LEU A 251 6.71 -20.72 -18.45
CA LEU A 251 6.94 -21.71 -19.50
C LEU A 251 5.85 -21.69 -20.59
N THR A 252 4.76 -20.96 -20.39
CA THR A 252 3.66 -20.80 -21.34
C THR A 252 3.61 -19.36 -21.84
N PRO A 253 4.33 -19.02 -22.93
CA PRO A 253 4.53 -17.62 -23.38
C PRO A 253 3.24 -16.95 -23.88
N GLU A 254 2.18 -17.73 -24.14
CA GLU A 254 0.88 -17.23 -24.59
C GLU A 254 0.06 -16.60 -23.45
N LEU A 255 0.42 -16.88 -22.19
CA LEU A 255 -0.33 -16.47 -21.00
C LEU A 255 0.52 -15.56 -20.11
N VAL A 256 0.62 -14.30 -20.50
CA VAL A 256 1.28 -13.25 -19.70
C VAL A 256 0.28 -12.42 -18.91
N ASN A 257 0.68 -12.02 -17.71
CA ASN A 257 -0.07 -11.06 -16.91
C ASN A 257 0.11 -9.65 -17.49
N GLY A 258 -0.90 -9.18 -18.25
CA GLY A 258 -0.90 -7.87 -18.91
C GLY A 258 -1.49 -6.72 -18.09
N LEU A 259 -1.58 -6.82 -16.76
CA LEU A 259 -2.23 -5.79 -15.93
C LEU A 259 -1.49 -4.45 -15.90
N LEU A 260 -0.17 -4.44 -16.09
CA LEU A 260 0.64 -3.23 -16.17
C LEU A 260 1.48 -3.26 -17.45
N ASP A 261 1.18 -2.36 -18.38
CA ASP A 261 2.00 -2.12 -19.56
C ASP A 261 3.15 -1.16 -19.24
N TYR A 262 4.07 -1.02 -20.20
CA TYR A 262 5.24 -0.15 -20.07
C TYR A 262 4.86 1.29 -19.69
N GLN A 263 3.80 1.83 -20.29
CA GLN A 263 3.39 3.21 -20.07
C GLN A 263 2.79 3.39 -18.67
N THR A 264 1.88 2.52 -18.24
CA THR A 264 1.27 2.60 -16.90
C THR A 264 2.34 2.38 -15.83
N TRP A 265 3.26 1.43 -16.01
CA TRP A 265 4.36 1.23 -15.08
C TRP A 265 5.28 2.47 -15.02
N SER A 266 5.70 3.01 -16.17
CA SER A 266 6.66 4.13 -16.21
C SER A 266 6.10 5.43 -15.64
N LEU A 267 4.81 5.70 -15.88
CA LEU A 267 4.18 6.99 -15.54
C LEU A 267 3.34 6.96 -14.26
N THR A 268 2.87 5.79 -13.83
CA THR A 268 1.87 5.68 -12.74
C THR A 268 2.35 4.79 -11.61
N ASN A 269 2.89 3.61 -11.93
CA ASN A 269 3.18 2.56 -10.96
C ASN A 269 4.62 2.06 -11.09
N ARG A 270 5.61 2.96 -10.95
CA ARG A 270 7.02 2.62 -11.07
C ARG A 270 7.53 1.89 -9.82
N VAL A 271 7.06 0.67 -9.67
CA VAL A 271 7.41 -0.26 -8.58
C VAL A 271 8.73 -0.94 -8.93
N LEU A 272 9.64 -1.03 -7.95
CA LEU A 272 10.84 -1.87 -8.06
C LEU A 272 10.67 -3.10 -7.17
N ILE A 273 11.01 -4.27 -7.70
CA ILE A 273 10.80 -5.56 -7.04
C ILE A 273 12.09 -6.37 -7.11
N ALA A 274 12.40 -7.08 -6.03
CA ALA A 274 13.45 -8.07 -5.99
C ALA A 274 12.92 -9.36 -5.36
N ASP A 275 13.03 -10.47 -6.09
CA ASP A 275 12.83 -11.82 -5.57
C ASP A 275 14.02 -12.22 -4.68
N VAL A 276 13.77 -12.36 -3.39
CA VAL A 276 14.75 -12.72 -2.38
C VAL A 276 14.53 -14.13 -1.82
N SER A 277 13.57 -14.88 -2.38
CA SER A 277 13.13 -16.18 -1.88
C SER A 277 14.23 -17.26 -1.84
N ARG A 278 15.30 -17.08 -2.62
CA ARG A 278 16.45 -18.01 -2.69
C ARG A 278 17.57 -17.67 -1.71
N LEU A 279 17.55 -16.47 -1.13
CA LEU A 279 18.56 -16.00 -0.18
C LEU A 279 18.10 -16.09 1.27
N THR A 280 16.80 -16.30 1.46
CA THR A 280 16.19 -16.28 2.78
C THR A 280 16.01 -17.68 3.33
N GLU A 281 16.29 -17.82 4.62
CA GLU A 281 16.04 -19.05 5.34
C GLU A 281 14.72 -18.97 6.10
N ARG A 282 14.01 -20.09 6.16
CA ARG A 282 12.64 -20.12 6.67
C ARG A 282 12.54 -19.75 8.16
N ASP A 283 13.49 -20.21 8.96
CA ASP A 283 13.42 -20.10 10.42
C ASP A 283 14.41 -19.07 11.00
N VAL A 284 15.20 -18.40 10.14
CA VAL A 284 16.26 -17.48 10.55
C VAL A 284 15.88 -16.04 10.19
N PRO A 285 15.77 -15.12 11.17
CA PRO A 285 15.56 -13.71 10.88
C PRO A 285 16.80 -13.13 10.21
N GLN A 286 16.62 -12.48 9.07
CA GLN A 286 17.72 -11.84 8.34
C GLN A 286 17.46 -10.34 8.17
N ALA A 287 18.54 -9.57 8.28
CA ALA A 287 18.51 -8.14 8.04
C ALA A 287 18.35 -7.87 6.55
N ILE A 288 17.57 -6.84 6.19
CA ILE A 288 17.31 -6.49 4.80
C ILE A 288 17.70 -5.04 4.57
N GLN A 289 18.45 -4.81 3.49
CA GLN A 289 18.95 -3.50 3.09
C GLN A 289 18.60 -3.23 1.63
N VAL A 290 18.14 -2.01 1.33
CA VAL A 290 17.77 -1.60 -0.04
C VAL A 290 18.60 -0.37 -0.42
N GLN A 291 19.33 -0.46 -1.53
CA GLN A 291 20.27 0.57 -1.97
C GLN A 291 20.03 0.97 -3.42
N GLY A 292 20.40 2.21 -3.75
CA GLY A 292 20.32 2.73 -5.10
C GLY A 292 20.64 4.23 -5.18
N VAL A 293 20.35 4.83 -6.34
CA VAL A 293 20.56 6.25 -6.60
C VAL A 293 19.32 6.83 -7.28
N ASN A 294 18.72 7.85 -6.67
CA ASN A 294 17.68 8.64 -7.33
C ASN A 294 18.32 9.61 -8.32
N ALA A 295 18.18 9.29 -9.61
CA ALA A 295 18.66 10.07 -10.74
C ALA A 295 17.61 11.09 -11.24
N GLY A 296 16.43 11.14 -10.64
CA GLY A 296 15.39 12.11 -10.96
C GLY A 296 15.76 13.53 -10.52
N CYS A 297 14.94 14.50 -10.93
CA CYS A 297 15.10 15.90 -10.55
C CYS A 297 14.31 16.27 -9.28
N GLN A 298 13.56 15.33 -8.70
CA GLN A 298 12.73 15.51 -7.51
C GLN A 298 13.18 14.54 -6.41
N GLY A 299 13.31 15.06 -5.18
CA GLY A 299 13.56 14.25 -4.00
C GLY A 299 12.50 13.16 -3.85
N THR A 300 12.87 12.03 -3.26
CA THR A 300 11.96 10.86 -3.18
C THR A 300 11.92 10.33 -1.75
N ASN A 301 10.71 10.20 -1.23
CA ASN A 301 10.38 9.39 -0.07
C ASN A 301 10.11 7.97 -0.53
N MET A 302 10.40 6.97 0.32
CA MET A 302 10.31 5.58 -0.10
C MET A 302 9.55 4.74 0.92
N LEU A 303 8.61 3.94 0.43
CA LEU A 303 8.02 2.85 1.19
C LEU A 303 8.66 1.55 0.75
N VAL A 304 9.21 0.80 1.69
CA VAL A 304 9.72 -0.54 1.45
C VAL A 304 8.70 -1.53 2.02
N LEU A 305 8.23 -2.43 1.16
CA LEU A 305 7.39 -3.55 1.53
C LEU A 305 8.22 -4.83 1.49
N ILE A 306 8.10 -5.65 2.53
CA ILE A 306 8.71 -6.97 2.61
C ILE A 306 7.57 -7.96 2.67
N VAL A 307 7.48 -8.80 1.65
CA VAL A 307 6.52 -9.89 1.62
C VAL A 307 7.21 -11.13 2.17
N SER A 308 6.66 -11.69 3.24
CA SER A 308 7.16 -12.89 3.90
C SER A 308 6.09 -13.97 3.91
N GLU A 309 6.49 -15.23 3.76
CA GLU A 309 5.55 -16.34 3.83
C GLU A 309 5.44 -16.82 5.29
N GLN A 310 4.22 -16.72 5.80
CA GLN A 310 3.81 -17.13 7.14
C GLN A 310 3.18 -18.51 7.12
N GLU A 311 3.26 -19.21 8.25
CA GLU A 311 2.60 -20.50 8.43
C GLU A 311 1.74 -20.52 9.68
N LEU A 312 0.54 -21.09 9.54
CA LEU A 312 -0.43 -21.26 10.61
C LEU A 312 -0.95 -22.70 10.59
N SER A 313 -0.93 -23.37 11.74
CA SER A 313 -1.58 -24.67 11.92
C SER A 313 -2.71 -24.54 12.93
N TYR A 314 -3.89 -25.02 12.56
CA TYR A 314 -5.07 -24.98 13.42
C TYR A 314 -5.87 -26.27 13.36
N ASP A 315 -6.57 -26.57 14.45
CA ASP A 315 -7.52 -27.66 14.52
C ASP A 315 -8.90 -27.20 14.03
N ARG A 316 -9.43 -27.88 13.00
CA ARG A 316 -10.72 -27.57 12.40
C ARG A 316 -11.91 -27.93 13.30
N LEU A 317 -11.74 -28.83 14.26
CA LEU A 317 -12.81 -29.29 15.18
C LEU A 317 -12.95 -28.39 16.41
N THR A 318 -11.87 -27.78 16.87
CA THR A 318 -11.88 -26.91 18.07
C THR A 318 -11.74 -25.43 17.72
N GLY A 319 -11.16 -25.11 16.56
CA GLY A 319 -10.80 -23.76 16.16
C GLY A 319 -9.52 -23.25 16.81
N GLU A 320 -8.80 -24.10 17.56
CA GLU A 320 -7.57 -23.73 18.26
C GLU A 320 -6.39 -23.61 17.31
N ILE A 321 -5.56 -22.59 17.53
CA ILE A 321 -4.28 -22.41 16.84
C ILE A 321 -3.24 -23.27 17.56
N LEU A 322 -2.70 -24.25 16.85
CA LEU A 322 -1.71 -25.19 17.38
C LEU A 322 -0.28 -24.67 17.22
N ASP A 323 -0.01 -24.01 16.10
CA ASP A 323 1.29 -23.45 15.78
C ASP A 323 1.12 -22.21 14.91
N PHE A 324 1.93 -21.19 15.19
CA PHE A 324 1.99 -19.97 14.41
C PHE A 324 3.44 -19.49 14.34
N THR A 325 4.02 -19.58 13.15
CA THR A 325 5.36 -19.08 12.90
C THR A 325 5.25 -17.74 12.21
N SER A 326 5.51 -16.67 12.96
CA SER A 326 5.66 -15.32 12.41
C SER A 326 7.09 -15.10 11.89
N ALA A 327 7.21 -14.58 10.67
CA ALA A 327 8.42 -14.00 10.12
C ALA A 327 8.88 -12.73 10.84
#